data_AF-A0A966YPW6-F1
#
_entry.id   AF-A0A966YPW6-F1
#
_cell.length_a   1.000
_cell.length_b   1.000
_cell.length_c   1.000
_cell.angle_alpha   90.00
_cell.angle_beta   90.00
_cell.angle_gamma   90.00
#
_symmetry.space_group_name_H-M   'P 1'
#
loop_
_entity.id
_entity.type
_entity.pdbx_description
1 polymer ?
#
loop_
_entity_poly.entity_id
_entity_poly.type
_entity_poly.pdbx_seq_one_letter_code
_entity_poly.pdbx_strand_id
1 'polypeptide(L)' 'MLTDIEIAQAASLRPIAEVAAAVGVPEAALEPYGK' A
#
# COMPACT_ATOMS: atom_id res chain seq x y z
N MET A 1 18.28 16.57 -6.31
CA MET A 1 17.22 16.17 -5.38
C MET A 1 16.07 15.69 -6.23
N LEU A 2 15.51 14.53 -5.93
CA LEU A 2 14.32 14.06 -6.63
C LEU A 2 13.12 14.92 -6.23
N THR A 3 12.20 15.14 -7.15
CA THR A 3 10.87 15.69 -6.89
C THR A 3 10.01 14.66 -6.16
N ASP A 4 8.94 15.11 -5.49
CA ASP A 4 8.06 14.20 -4.72
C ASP A 4 7.47 13.08 -5.59
N ILE A 5 7.16 13.37 -6.86
CA ILE A 5 6.64 12.36 -7.80
C ILE A 5 7.70 11.31 -8.18
N GLU A 6 8.96 11.74 -8.36
CA GLU A 6 10.06 10.81 -8.64
C GLU A 6 10.35 9.91 -7.43
N ILE A 7 10.22 10.43 -6.22
CA ILE A 7 10.32 9.64 -4.98
C ILE A 7 9.18 8.62 -4.91
N ALA A 8 7.94 9.03 -5.15
CA ALA A 8 6.77 8.15 -5.11
C ALA A 8 6.85 7.03 -6.16
N GLN A 9 7.31 7.34 -7.37
CA GLN A 9 7.49 6.35 -8.45
C GLN A 9 8.61 5.34 -8.16
N ALA A 10 9.65 5.74 -7.42
CA ALA A 10 10.75 4.85 -7.04
C ALA A 10 10.40 3.88 -5.89
N ALA A 11 9.28 4.10 -5.19
CA ALA A 11 8.90 3.29 -4.05
C ALA A 11 8.40 1.89 -4.47
N SER A 12 8.78 0.87 -3.69
CA SER A 12 8.21 -0.48 -3.83
C SER A 12 6.93 -0.57 -2.99
N LEU A 13 5.77 -0.62 -3.66
CA LEU A 13 4.47 -0.73 -2.99
C LEU A 13 4.27 -2.13 -2.42
N ARG A 14 3.74 -2.18 -1.20
CA ARG A 14 3.28 -3.43 -0.56
C ARG A 14 1.82 -3.67 -0.91
N PRO A 15 1.37 -4.94 -1.04
CA PRO A 15 -0.05 -5.25 -1.15
C PRO A 15 -0.83 -4.65 0.02
N ILE A 16 -2.01 -4.08 -0.26
CA ILE A 16 -2.81 -3.41 0.77
C ILE A 16 -3.21 -4.36 1.91
N ALA A 17 -3.40 -5.64 1.61
CA ALA A 17 -3.70 -6.67 2.62
C ALA A 17 -2.59 -6.80 3.68
N GLU A 18 -1.31 -6.68 3.30
CA GLU A 18 -0.20 -6.73 4.27
C GLU A 18 -0.16 -5.51 5.18
N VAL A 19 -0.48 -4.34 4.63
CA VAL A 19 -0.54 -3.08 5.39
C VAL A 19 -1.71 -3.11 6.37
N ALA A 20 -2.88 -3.59 5.93
CA ALA A 20 -4.07 -3.75 6.73
C ALA A 20 -3.87 -4.76 7.88
N ALA A 21 -3.21 -5.88 7.62
CA ALA A 21 -2.89 -6.88 8.63
C ALA A 21 -2.00 -6.31 9.76
N ALA A 22 -1.08 -5.40 9.43
CA ALA A 22 -0.19 -4.76 10.42
C ALA A 22 -0.94 -3.90 11.46
N VAL A 23 -2.16 -3.46 11.13
CA VAL A 23 -3.05 -2.71 12.03
C VAL A 23 -4.24 -3.55 12.52
N GLY A 24 -4.22 -4.86 12.27
CA GLY A 24 -5.24 -5.80 12.76
C GLY A 24 -6.53 -5.84 11.95
N VAL A 25 -6.54 -5.32 10.73
CA VAL A 25 -7.72 -5.41 9.84
C VAL A 25 -7.71 -6.76 9.12
N PRO A 26 -8.77 -7.58 9.28
CA PRO A 26 -8.86 -8.87 8.61
C PRO A 26 -9.13 -8.71 7.11
N GLU A 27 -8.61 -9.62 6.29
CA GLU A 27 -8.77 -9.58 4.83
C GLU A 27 -10.24 -9.60 4.39
N ALA A 28 -11.11 -10.32 5.10
CA ALA A 28 -12.55 -10.36 4.82
C ALA A 28 -13.27 -9.02 5.01
N ALA A 29 -12.65 -8.05 5.70
CA ALA A 29 -13.17 -6.69 5.84
C ALA A 29 -12.59 -5.72 4.80
N LEU A 30 -11.73 -6.20 3.87
CA LEU A 30 -11.15 -5.37 2.83
C LEU A 30 -12.00 -5.41 1.55
N GLU A 31 -12.28 -4.22 1.02
CA GLU A 31 -12.81 -4.03 -0.33
C GLU A 31 -11.69 -3.41 -1.19
N PRO A 32 -10.87 -4.23 -1.88
CA PRO A 32 -9.73 -3.72 -2.62
C PRO A 32 -10.14 -3.04 -3.93
N TYR A 33 -9.48 -1.94 -4.25
CA TYR A 33 -9.59 -1.24 -5.53
C TYR A 33 -8.21 -1.19 -6.19
N GLY A 34 -7.97 -2.11 -7.12
CA GLY A 34 -6.63 -2.36 -7.64
C GLY A 34 -5.88 -3.42 -6.82
N LYS A 35 -4.55 -3.32 -6.76
CA LYS A 35 -3.67 -4.26 -6.04
C LYS A 35 -3.00 -3.55 -4.87
#